data_AF-K9YA90-F1
#
_entry.id   AF-K9YA90-F1
#
_cell.length_a   1.000
_cell.length_b   1.000
_cell.length_c   1.000
_cell.angle_alpha   90.00
_cell.angle_beta   90.00
_cell.angle_gamma   90.00
#
_symmetry.space_group_name_H-M   'P 1'
#
loop_
_entity.id
_entity.type
_entity.pdbx_description
1 polymer ?
#
loop_
_entity_poly.entity_id
_entity_poly.type
_entity_poly.pdbx_seq_one_letter_code
_entity_poly.pdbx_strand_id
1 'polypeptide(L)'
;MEPISALATTVTAIILPKVLEKASETVGMQIGKAAFQKTGETIQRLKTTVQEKLEAAGTVGLLKRAEEKPEQRNLEILEGELVNQMEEDQEFATKLEELIQQIQAQSPSLQVVLDEVKVKGSAEIGNIEQVSEGGSGEQVAGRNLEVGGDLKMGDVNQRNQRV
;
A
#
# COMPACT_ATOMS: atom_id res chain seq x y z
N MET A 1 -1.32 3.73 -22.86
CA MET A 1 -2.49 3.91 -21.97
C MET A 1 -2.27 3.27 -20.59
N GLU A 2 -1.31 2.36 -20.43
CA GLU A 2 -0.92 1.70 -19.17
C GLU A 2 -0.74 2.56 -17.88
N PRO A 3 -0.16 3.78 -17.89
CA PRO A 3 0.17 4.47 -16.63
C PRO A 3 -1.05 4.98 -15.84
N ILE A 4 -2.16 5.30 -16.53
CA ILE A 4 -3.38 5.80 -15.88
C ILE A 4 -4.11 4.67 -15.14
N SER A 5 -4.18 3.48 -15.74
CA SER A 5 -4.78 2.30 -15.11
C SER A 5 -4.03 1.92 -13.84
N ALA A 6 -2.70 1.82 -13.90
CA ALA A 6 -1.88 1.51 -12.72
C ALA A 6 -2.07 2.54 -11.59
N LEU A 7 -2.21 3.81 -11.94
CA LEU A 7 -2.46 4.88 -10.97
C LEU A 7 -3.87 4.78 -10.37
N ALA A 8 -4.91 4.47 -11.16
CA ALA A 8 -6.27 4.24 -10.67
C ALA A 8 -6.35 3.03 -9.71
N THR A 9 -5.67 1.91 -10.03
CA THR A 9 -5.53 0.75 -9.15
C THR A 9 -4.84 1.15 -7.82
N THR A 10 -3.82 1.99 -7.91
CA THR A 10 -3.06 2.49 -6.75
C THR A 10 -3.94 3.36 -5.85
N VAL A 11 -4.71 4.29 -6.43
CA VAL A 11 -5.66 5.13 -5.70
C VAL A 11 -6.71 4.29 -4.98
N THR A 12 -7.33 3.33 -5.68
CA THR A 12 -8.33 2.42 -5.09
C THR A 12 -7.76 1.61 -3.94
N ALA A 13 -6.54 1.09 -4.07
CA ALA A 13 -5.88 0.36 -2.99
C ALA A 13 -5.66 1.22 -1.73
N ILE A 14 -5.36 2.52 -1.89
CA ILE A 14 -5.10 3.40 -0.75
C ILE A 14 -6.39 3.82 -0.04
N ILE A 15 -7.45 4.16 -0.78
CA ILE A 15 -8.66 4.77 -0.20
C ILE A 15 -9.67 3.77 0.40
N LEU A 16 -9.48 2.47 0.19
CA LEU A 16 -10.39 1.41 0.67
C LEU A 16 -9.94 0.61 1.92
N PRO A 17 -9.31 1.13 2.99
CA PRO A 17 -8.72 0.29 4.05
C PRO A 17 -9.67 -0.47 4.99
N LYS A 18 -10.93 -0.72 4.63
CA LYS A 18 -11.74 -1.78 5.29
C LYS A 18 -11.64 -3.15 4.60
N VAL A 19 -10.97 -3.22 3.47
CA VAL A 19 -10.88 -4.41 2.60
C VAL A 19 -9.56 -5.15 2.76
N LEU A 20 -8.52 -4.40 3.11
CA LEU A 20 -7.13 -4.82 3.12
C LEU A 20 -6.70 -5.49 4.42
N GLU A 21 -7.58 -6.27 5.04
CA GLU A 21 -7.14 -7.37 5.90
C GLU A 21 -6.79 -8.63 5.08
N LYS A 22 -7.08 -8.64 3.77
CA LYS A 22 -6.75 -9.76 2.86
C LYS A 22 -5.99 -9.41 1.58
N ALA A 23 -5.89 -8.14 1.20
CA ALA A 23 -5.29 -7.74 -0.08
C ALA A 23 -3.86 -7.13 0.06
N SER A 24 -3.10 -7.55 1.09
CA SER A 24 -1.65 -7.35 1.12
C SER A 24 -0.90 -8.21 0.09
N GLU A 25 -1.60 -9.08 -0.65
CA GLU A 25 -1.02 -9.99 -1.66
C GLU A 25 -1.06 -9.43 -3.10
N THR A 26 -1.90 -8.43 -3.42
CA THR A 26 -2.13 -8.03 -4.84
C THR A 26 -1.58 -6.66 -5.21
N VAL A 27 -1.35 -5.79 -4.24
CA VAL A 27 -0.81 -4.44 -4.49
C VAL A 27 0.47 -4.33 -3.69
N GLY A 28 1.62 -4.26 -4.37
CA GLY A 28 2.94 -4.11 -3.74
C GLY A 28 3.14 -2.85 -2.87
N MET A 29 2.07 -2.11 -2.56
CA MET A 29 2.06 -1.04 -1.57
C MET A 29 1.85 -1.61 -0.18
N GLN A 30 2.97 -2.01 0.43
CA GLN A 30 3.07 -2.40 1.83
C GLN A 30 3.01 -1.17 2.75
N ILE A 31 1.89 -0.42 2.74
CA ILE A 31 1.66 0.66 3.72
C ILE A 31 1.28 -0.01 5.04
N GLY A 32 2.25 -0.17 5.95
CA GLY A 32 2.02 -0.75 7.28
C GLY A 32 0.90 -0.02 8.04
N LYS A 33 0.11 -0.75 8.86
CA LYS A 33 -1.01 -0.18 9.65
C LYS A 33 -0.60 1.07 10.47
N ALA A 34 0.65 1.17 10.91
CA ALA A 34 1.20 2.32 11.62
C ALA A 34 1.57 3.51 10.71
N ALA A 35 2.02 3.25 9.48
CA ALA A 35 2.26 4.27 8.45
C ALA A 35 0.94 4.91 8.01
N PHE A 36 -0.09 4.09 7.84
CA PHE A 36 -1.45 4.52 7.46
C PHE A 36 -2.03 5.55 8.43
N GLN A 37 -1.71 5.45 9.72
CA GLN A 37 -2.14 6.39 10.76
C GLN A 37 -1.39 7.73 10.68
N LYS A 38 -0.11 7.74 10.26
CA LYS A 38 0.67 8.98 10.09
C LYS A 38 0.34 9.73 8.79
N THR A 39 -0.04 9.00 7.74
CA THR A 39 -0.46 9.57 6.44
C THR A 39 -1.93 9.99 6.41
N GLY A 40 -2.63 9.93 7.55
CA GLY A 40 -4.09 10.09 7.62
C GLY A 40 -4.64 11.35 6.95
N GLU A 41 -3.93 12.48 7.03
CA GLU A 41 -4.36 13.72 6.38
C GLU A 41 -4.24 13.66 4.84
N THR A 42 -3.14 13.12 4.32
CA THR A 42 -2.94 13.00 2.86
C THR A 42 -3.87 11.96 2.26
N ILE A 43 -4.12 10.86 2.97
CA ILE A 43 -5.10 9.85 2.57
C ILE A 43 -6.51 10.41 2.61
N GLN A 44 -6.84 11.22 3.62
CA GLN A 44 -8.14 11.88 3.66
C GLN A 44 -8.30 12.86 2.51
N ARG A 45 -7.26 13.63 2.15
CA ARG A 45 -7.27 14.49 0.96
C ARG A 45 -7.42 13.70 -0.33
N LEU A 46 -6.76 12.56 -0.46
CA LEU A 46 -6.92 11.65 -1.61
C LEU A 46 -8.37 11.16 -1.71
N LYS A 47 -8.93 10.66 -0.60
CA LYS A 47 -10.33 10.22 -0.52
C LYS A 47 -11.30 11.34 -0.90
N THR A 48 -11.13 12.53 -0.34
CA THR A 48 -11.97 13.70 -0.65
C THR A 48 -11.85 14.07 -2.13
N THR A 49 -10.64 14.13 -2.68
CA THR A 49 -10.41 14.48 -4.09
C THR A 49 -11.10 13.50 -5.04
N VAL A 50 -10.99 12.20 -4.75
CA VAL A 50 -11.69 11.15 -5.51
C VAL A 50 -13.20 11.31 -5.37
N GLN A 51 -13.70 11.52 -4.15
CA GLN A 51 -15.13 11.67 -3.91
C GLN A 51 -15.71 12.87 -4.66
N GLU A 52 -15.09 14.04 -4.57
CA GLU A 52 -15.50 15.27 -5.27
C GLU A 52 -15.54 15.06 -6.78
N LYS A 53 -14.53 14.38 -7.34
CA LYS A 53 -14.48 14.10 -8.78
C LYS A 53 -15.61 13.18 -9.23
N LEU A 54 -15.87 12.10 -8.49
CA LEU A 54 -16.96 11.18 -8.78
C LEU A 54 -18.34 11.86 -8.63
N GLU A 55 -18.50 12.73 -7.63
CA GLU A 55 -19.71 13.52 -7.47
C GLU A 55 -19.93 14.48 -8.65
N ALA A 56 -18.88 15.17 -9.10
CA ALA A 56 -18.93 16.05 -10.26
C ALA A 56 -19.22 15.29 -11.57
N ALA A 57 -18.75 14.05 -11.69
CA ALA A 57 -19.03 13.14 -12.80
C ALA A 57 -20.43 12.50 -12.76
N GLY A 58 -21.21 12.73 -11.69
CA GLY A 58 -22.54 12.16 -11.52
C GLY A 58 -22.55 10.71 -11.00
N THR A 59 -21.41 10.16 -10.57
CA THR A 59 -21.26 8.82 -10.00
C THR A 59 -21.28 8.83 -8.47
N VAL A 60 -22.15 9.66 -7.90
CA VAL A 60 -22.32 9.87 -6.46
C VAL A 60 -22.49 8.52 -5.73
N GLY A 61 -21.71 8.33 -4.67
CA GLY A 61 -21.78 7.14 -3.82
C GLY A 61 -21.07 5.89 -4.37
N LEU A 62 -20.42 5.97 -5.55
CA LEU A 62 -19.60 4.88 -6.07
C LEU A 62 -18.45 4.53 -5.11
N LEU A 63 -17.70 5.55 -4.67
CA LEU A 63 -16.63 5.37 -3.68
C LEU A 63 -17.15 4.72 -2.40
N LYS A 64 -18.23 5.26 -1.82
CA LYS A 64 -18.83 4.73 -0.59
C LYS A 64 -19.28 3.27 -0.76
N ARG A 65 -19.84 2.90 -1.92
CA ARG A 65 -20.23 1.52 -2.22
C ARG A 65 -19.02 0.59 -2.25
N ALA A 66 -17.93 1.01 -2.87
CA ALA A 66 -16.68 0.24 -2.89
C ALA A 66 -16.07 0.12 -1.48
N GLU A 67 -16.17 1.16 -0.64
CA GLU A 67 -15.71 1.13 0.75
C GLU A 67 -16.54 0.20 1.66
N GLU A 68 -17.86 0.21 1.50
CA GLU A 68 -18.78 -0.60 2.31
C GLU A 68 -18.83 -2.07 1.84
N LYS A 69 -18.68 -2.30 0.54
CA LYS A 69 -18.78 -3.61 -0.11
C LYS A 69 -17.67 -3.78 -1.14
N PRO A 70 -16.49 -4.17 -0.71
CA PRO A 70 -15.31 -4.19 -1.58
C PRO A 70 -15.17 -5.47 -2.39
N GLU A 71 -16.28 -5.93 -2.92
CA GLU A 71 -16.32 -7.08 -3.81
C GLU A 71 -15.65 -6.69 -5.13
N GLN A 72 -14.98 -7.64 -5.79
CA GLN A 72 -14.24 -7.44 -7.04
C GLN A 72 -14.99 -6.54 -8.04
N ARG A 73 -16.29 -6.79 -8.22
CA ARG A 73 -17.15 -6.00 -9.11
C ARG A 73 -17.21 -4.52 -8.73
N ASN A 74 -17.33 -4.17 -7.45
CA ASN A 74 -17.41 -2.76 -7.04
C ASN A 74 -16.05 -2.07 -7.14
N LEU A 75 -14.95 -2.82 -6.98
CA LEU A 75 -13.60 -2.35 -7.20
C LEU A 75 -13.35 -2.04 -8.67
N GLU A 76 -13.69 -2.98 -9.57
CA GLU A 76 -13.55 -2.82 -11.02
C GLU A 76 -14.39 -1.65 -11.56
N ILE A 77 -15.60 -1.45 -11.05
CA ILE A 77 -16.44 -0.30 -11.45
C ILE A 77 -15.81 1.02 -10.98
N LEU A 78 -15.30 1.08 -9.75
CA LEU A 78 -14.62 2.27 -9.25
C LEU A 78 -13.32 2.54 -10.00
N GLU A 79 -12.51 1.52 -10.25
CA GLU A 79 -11.27 1.63 -11.02
C GLU A 79 -11.53 2.10 -12.45
N GLY A 80 -12.50 1.49 -13.15
CA GLY A 80 -12.88 1.90 -14.50
C GLY A 80 -13.36 3.34 -14.56
N GLU A 81 -14.16 3.77 -13.58
CA GLU A 81 -14.60 5.16 -13.49
C GLU A 81 -13.41 6.11 -13.24
N LEU A 82 -12.48 5.75 -12.35
CA LEU A 82 -11.29 6.57 -12.11
C LEU A 82 -10.40 6.68 -13.34
N VAL A 83 -10.22 5.59 -14.09
CA VAL A 83 -9.50 5.62 -15.37
C VAL A 83 -10.15 6.60 -16.33
N ASN A 84 -11.47 6.49 -16.54
CA ASN A 84 -12.20 7.41 -17.41
C ASN A 84 -12.02 8.87 -16.94
N GLN A 85 -12.19 9.14 -15.65
CA GLN A 85 -12.04 10.50 -15.11
C GLN A 85 -10.61 11.05 -15.25
N MET A 86 -9.59 10.21 -15.20
CA MET A 86 -8.19 10.61 -15.38
C MET A 86 -7.79 10.78 -16.85
N GLU A 87 -8.42 10.04 -17.75
CA GLU A 87 -8.26 10.23 -19.20
C GLU A 87 -8.94 11.51 -19.67
N GLU A 88 -10.11 11.83 -19.12
CA GLU A 88 -10.88 13.04 -19.44
C GLU A 88 -10.35 14.30 -18.74
N ASP A 89 -9.71 14.16 -17.58
CA ASP A 89 -9.20 15.27 -16.78
C ASP A 89 -7.77 14.98 -16.28
N GLN A 90 -6.80 15.54 -17.02
CA GLN A 90 -5.39 15.40 -16.67
C GLN A 90 -4.98 16.14 -15.39
N GLU A 91 -5.70 17.20 -15.00
CA GLU A 91 -5.42 17.91 -13.75
C GLU A 91 -5.78 17.01 -12.56
N PHE A 92 -6.93 16.32 -12.65
CA PHE A 92 -7.31 15.30 -11.69
C PHE A 92 -6.27 14.17 -11.61
N ALA A 93 -5.82 13.64 -12.76
CA ALA A 93 -4.80 12.58 -12.78
C ALA A 93 -3.48 13.02 -12.11
N THR A 94 -3.00 14.23 -12.44
CA THR A 94 -1.77 14.79 -11.85
C THR A 94 -1.91 14.96 -10.33
N LYS A 95 -3.05 15.48 -9.88
CA LYS A 95 -3.32 15.65 -8.45
C LYS A 95 -3.37 14.33 -7.69
N LEU A 96 -3.93 13.27 -8.29
CA LEU A 96 -3.90 11.92 -7.70
C LEU A 96 -2.48 11.38 -7.59
N GLU A 97 -1.66 11.57 -8.62
CA GLU A 97 -0.25 11.15 -8.62
C GLU A 97 0.54 11.87 -7.52
N GLU A 98 0.41 13.19 -7.38
CA GLU A 98 1.07 13.96 -6.33
C GLU A 98 0.68 13.50 -4.92
N LEU A 99 -0.61 13.24 -4.69
CA LEU A 99 -1.10 12.75 -3.40
C LEU A 99 -0.55 11.36 -3.09
N ILE A 100 -0.46 10.48 -4.10
CA ILE A 100 0.15 9.15 -3.95
C ILE A 100 1.64 9.27 -3.64
N GLN A 101 2.38 10.12 -4.35
CA GLN A 101 3.79 10.35 -4.07
C GLN A 101 4.00 10.90 -2.65
N GLN A 102 3.14 11.81 -2.18
CA GLN A 102 3.17 12.29 -0.81
C GLN A 102 2.91 11.18 0.22
N ILE A 103 1.97 10.27 -0.05
CA ILE A 103 1.69 9.11 0.81
C ILE A 103 2.88 8.15 0.84
N GLN A 104 3.52 7.90 -0.30
CA GLN A 104 4.71 7.06 -0.41
C GLN A 104 5.91 7.69 0.30
N ALA A 105 6.13 9.00 0.15
CA ALA A 105 7.22 9.73 0.81
C ALA A 105 7.04 9.83 2.33
N GLN A 106 5.79 9.83 2.81
CA GLN A 106 5.45 9.85 4.23
C GLN A 106 5.35 8.44 4.84
N SER A 107 5.32 7.40 4.01
CA SER A 107 5.41 6.02 4.48
C SER A 107 6.86 5.69 4.79
N PRO A 108 7.19 5.20 6.00
CA PRO A 108 8.53 4.73 6.28
C PRO A 108 8.86 3.61 5.30
N SER A 109 10.06 3.65 4.72
CA SER A 109 10.58 2.56 3.90
C SER A 109 10.62 1.29 4.76
N LEU A 110 9.68 0.37 4.51
CA LEU A 110 9.64 -0.91 5.18
C LEU A 110 10.80 -1.75 4.65
N GLN A 111 11.81 -1.98 5.48
CA GLN A 111 12.96 -2.81 5.14
C GLN A 111 12.71 -4.23 5.64
N VAL A 112 12.37 -5.14 4.73
CA VAL A 112 12.18 -6.57 5.04
C VAL A 112 13.38 -7.36 4.51
N VAL A 113 14.05 -8.14 5.37
CA VAL A 113 15.22 -8.98 4.94
C VAL A 113 14.80 -10.36 4.44
N LEU A 114 13.72 -10.94 4.99
CA LEU A 114 13.18 -12.21 4.53
C LEU A 114 11.69 -12.03 4.26
N ASP A 115 11.27 -12.03 2.99
CA ASP A 115 9.86 -11.99 2.60
C ASP A 115 9.52 -13.26 1.78
N GLU A 116 8.40 -13.90 2.12
CA GLU A 116 7.85 -15.08 1.42
C GLU A 116 8.76 -16.32 1.35
N VAL A 117 9.58 -16.57 2.38
CA VAL A 117 10.43 -17.76 2.42
C VAL A 117 9.60 -19.00 2.77
N LYS A 118 9.54 -19.96 1.84
CA LYS A 118 8.88 -21.26 2.04
C LYS A 118 9.90 -22.39 2.01
N VAL A 119 10.12 -23.05 3.15
CA VAL A 119 11.04 -24.17 3.32
C VAL A 119 10.27 -25.39 3.79
N LYS A 120 10.35 -26.50 3.04
CA LYS A 120 9.62 -27.74 3.38
C LYS A 120 10.25 -28.56 4.52
N GLY A 121 11.47 -28.21 4.94
CA GLY A 121 12.21 -28.83 6.05
C GLY A 121 12.63 -27.80 7.08
N SER A 122 13.69 -28.08 7.86
CA SER A 122 14.26 -27.11 8.80
C SER A 122 15.10 -26.05 8.07
N ALA A 123 15.13 -24.83 8.61
CA ALA A 123 15.93 -23.71 8.11
C ALA A 123 16.79 -23.13 9.24
N GLU A 124 18.04 -22.81 8.94
CA GLU A 124 18.94 -22.11 9.86
C GLU A 124 19.44 -20.83 9.20
N ILE A 125 19.18 -19.72 9.86
CA ILE A 125 19.52 -18.37 9.43
C ILE A 125 20.53 -17.84 10.42
N GLY A 126 21.67 -17.38 9.91
CA GLY A 126 22.71 -16.74 10.72
C GLY A 126 22.25 -15.39 11.29
N ASN A 127 23.19 -14.64 11.86
CA ASN A 127 22.88 -13.33 12.42
C ASN A 127 22.42 -12.36 11.32
N ILE A 128 21.40 -11.56 11.62
CA ILE A 128 20.86 -10.53 10.72
C ILE A 128 21.24 -9.17 11.29
N GLU A 129 21.94 -8.35 10.50
CA GLU A 129 22.19 -6.94 10.81
C GLU A 129 21.42 -6.08 9.82
N GLN A 130 20.48 -5.27 10.33
CA GLN A 130 19.71 -4.32 9.54
C GLN A 130 20.06 -2.90 9.99
N VAL A 131 20.45 -2.07 9.03
CA VAL A 131 20.78 -0.67 9.23
C VAL A 131 19.90 0.16 8.30
N SER A 132 19.02 0.98 8.90
CA SER A 132 18.21 1.94 8.16
C SER A 132 18.93 3.29 8.15
N GLU A 133 19.33 3.74 6.97
CA GLU A 133 19.82 5.10 6.72
C GLU A 133 18.62 5.99 6.39
N GLY A 134 18.40 7.07 7.16
CA GLY A 134 17.37 8.08 6.86
C GLY A 134 16.27 8.30 7.92
N GLY A 135 16.25 7.51 9.00
CA GLY A 135 15.37 7.77 10.16
C GLY A 135 13.94 7.22 10.02
N SER A 136 13.50 6.53 11.09
CA SER A 136 12.16 5.96 11.32
C SER A 136 11.64 4.93 10.30
N GLY A 137 12.52 4.28 9.53
CA GLY A 137 12.16 3.10 8.75
C GLY A 137 11.68 1.95 9.66
N GLU A 138 10.57 1.32 9.29
CA GLU A 138 10.11 0.08 9.94
C GLU A 138 11.01 -1.06 9.43
N GLN A 139 11.70 -1.74 10.34
CA GLN A 139 12.62 -2.83 9.99
C GLN A 139 11.99 -4.16 10.41
N VAL A 140 11.89 -5.11 9.48
CA VAL A 140 11.31 -6.43 9.72
C VAL A 140 12.33 -7.49 9.32
N ALA A 141 12.76 -8.31 10.27
CA ALA A 141 13.73 -9.37 10.01
C ALA A 141 13.16 -10.50 9.13
N GLY A 142 11.88 -10.81 9.30
CA GLY A 142 11.19 -11.76 8.44
C GLY A 142 9.66 -11.65 8.48
N ARG A 143 9.03 -11.88 7.34
CA ARG A 143 7.58 -11.88 7.15
C ARG A 143 7.18 -13.01 6.19
N ASN A 144 5.99 -13.57 6.37
CA ASN A 144 5.45 -14.63 5.53
C ASN A 144 6.38 -15.87 5.44
N LEU A 145 6.99 -16.24 6.57
CA LEU A 145 7.89 -17.39 6.66
C LEU A 145 7.08 -18.68 6.90
N GLU A 146 7.22 -19.65 6.01
CA GLU A 146 6.63 -20.98 6.14
C GLU A 146 7.77 -22.00 6.21
N VAL A 147 7.96 -22.64 7.36
CA VAL A 147 9.02 -23.64 7.59
C VAL A 147 8.36 -24.93 8.08
N GLY A 148 8.55 -26.01 7.32
CA GLY A 148 7.95 -27.32 7.59
C GLY A 148 8.64 -28.10 8.73
N GLY A 149 9.86 -27.70 9.09
CA GLY A 149 10.60 -28.20 10.25
C GLY A 149 10.97 -27.08 11.22
N ASP A 150 12.14 -27.18 11.85
CA ASP A 150 12.62 -26.17 12.79
C ASP A 150 13.16 -24.93 12.06
N LEU A 151 12.79 -23.73 12.51
CA LEU A 151 13.45 -22.49 12.13
C LEU A 151 14.39 -22.05 13.25
N LYS A 152 15.69 -21.97 12.96
CA LYS A 152 16.69 -21.34 13.81
C LYS A 152 17.11 -20.01 13.21
N MET A 153 17.11 -18.97 14.02
CA MET A 153 17.59 -17.64 13.65
C MET A 153 18.62 -17.20 14.68
N GLY A 154 19.78 -16.76 14.20
CA GLY A 154 20.80 -16.11 15.01
C GLY A 154 20.35 -14.75 15.53
N ASP A 155 21.28 -13.96 16.04
CA ASP A 155 20.98 -12.65 16.60
C ASP A 155 20.45 -11.70 15.52
N VAL A 156 19.35 -11.00 15.82
CA VAL A 156 18.77 -9.97 14.97
C VAL A 156 19.10 -8.61 15.57
N ASN A 157 20.00 -7.88 14.91
CA ASN A 157 20.43 -6.54 15.31
C ASN A 157 19.85 -5.50 14.35
N GLN A 158 18.88 -4.73 14.83
CA GLN A 158 18.25 -3.65 14.06
C GLN A 158 18.71 -2.30 14.61
N ARG A 159 19.24 -1.43 13.74
CA ARG A 159 19.72 -0.11 14.14
C ARG A 159 19.22 0.97 13.17
N ASN A 160 18.84 2.11 13.71
CA ASN A 160 18.52 3.31 12.94
C ASN A 160 19.74 4.23 12.97
N GLN A 161 20.36 4.46 11.82
CA GLN A 161 21.50 5.36 11.71
C GLN A 161 21.03 6.72 11.19
N ARG A 162 21.14 7.74 12.03
CA ARG A 162 20.96 9.15 11.61
C ARG A 162 22.26 9.60 10.96
N VAL A 163 22.19 10.01 9.70
CA VAL A 163 23.28 10.71 8.98
C VAL A 163 23.26 12.18 9.37
#